data_AF-A0A257JBT9-F1
#
_entry.id   AF-A0A257JBT9-F1
#
_cell.length_a   1.000
_cell.length_b   1.000
_cell.length_c   1.000
_cell.angle_alpha   90.00
_cell.angle_beta   90.00
_cell.angle_gamma   90.00
#
_symmetry.space_group_name_H-M   'P 1'
#
loop_
_entity.id
_entity.type
_entity.pdbx_description
1 polymer ?
#
loop_
_entity_poly.entity_id
_entity_poly.type
_entity_poly.pdbx_seq_one_letter_code
_entity_poly.pdbx_strand_id
1 'polypeptide(L)'
;GSADAGETVRIDGADGQFLAWAAFSPSSMIRARAWSFDADERIDAAFFDRRVRRAVELRGRLGLQSNGVRLVHGEADGLPGLIVDRYGDVLSAQFLSAGAERWREVIADALCAATGLSRLYERSDASVRGLEGLAERTGWLRGDGDTALVIHESGWQLGLDVALGHKTGYYLDQRENRRRFAQWVRQFGCQTV
;
A
#
# COMPACT_ATOMS: atom_id res chain seq x y z
N GLY A 1 -16.83 17.52 18.55
CA GLY A 1 -15.71 17.06 19.39
C GLY A 1 -14.39 17.39 18.71
N SER A 2 -13.32 17.56 19.46
CA SER A 2 -11.96 17.57 18.92
C SER A 2 -11.45 16.14 18.88
N ALA A 3 -10.87 15.74 17.75
CA ALA A 3 -10.17 14.47 17.59
C ALA A 3 -8.78 14.75 17.02
N ASP A 4 -7.81 13.94 17.40
CA ASP A 4 -6.43 14.08 16.94
C ASP A 4 -6.27 13.57 15.51
N ALA A 5 -5.21 13.99 14.83
CA ALA A 5 -4.89 13.50 13.49
C ALA A 5 -4.72 11.97 13.49
N GLY A 6 -5.46 11.30 12.61
CA GLY A 6 -5.49 9.85 12.46
C GLY A 6 -6.35 9.12 13.48
N GLU A 7 -6.92 9.81 14.47
CA GLU A 7 -7.76 9.20 15.49
C GLU A 7 -8.97 8.51 14.86
N THR A 8 -9.32 7.33 15.39
CA THR A 8 -10.52 6.63 14.96
C THR A 8 -11.73 7.28 15.60
N VAL A 9 -12.62 7.80 14.75
CA VAL A 9 -13.85 8.48 15.13
C VAL A 9 -15.05 7.71 14.59
N ARG A 10 -16.18 7.86 15.28
CA ARG A 10 -17.50 7.44 14.81
C ARG A 10 -18.08 8.52 13.92
N ILE A 11 -18.61 8.12 12.76
CA ILE A 11 -19.39 8.99 11.88
C ILE A 11 -20.84 8.57 11.99
N ASP A 12 -21.69 9.50 12.41
CA ASP A 12 -23.14 9.36 12.43
C ASP A 12 -23.78 10.30 11.40
N GLY A 13 -24.92 9.88 10.87
CA GLY A 13 -25.80 10.70 10.04
C GLY A 13 -26.48 11.80 10.86
N ALA A 14 -27.11 12.76 10.17
CA ALA A 14 -27.86 13.84 10.83
C ALA A 14 -29.05 13.33 11.67
N ASP A 15 -29.53 12.13 11.37
CA ASP A 15 -30.57 11.40 12.10
C ASP A 15 -30.03 10.52 13.25
N GLY A 16 -28.71 10.55 13.48
CA GLY A 16 -28.03 9.76 14.50
C GLY A 16 -27.72 8.31 14.09
N GLN A 17 -28.01 7.90 12.85
CA GLN A 17 -27.66 6.56 12.39
C GLN A 17 -26.15 6.40 12.20
N PHE A 18 -25.62 5.26 12.61
CA PHE A 18 -24.21 4.92 12.35
C PHE A 18 -23.95 4.86 10.85
N LEU A 19 -22.87 5.51 10.40
CA LEU A 19 -22.39 5.42 9.02
C LEU A 19 -21.07 4.67 8.92
N ALA A 20 -20.08 5.01 9.75
CA ALA A 20 -18.76 4.38 9.67
C ALA A 20 -17.89 4.62 10.92
N TRP A 21 -16.93 3.72 11.13
CA TRP A 21 -15.70 3.99 11.86
C TRP A 21 -14.66 4.53 10.88
N ALA A 22 -14.03 5.66 11.17
CA ALA A 22 -13.14 6.33 10.23
C ALA A 22 -11.93 6.97 10.92
N ALA A 23 -10.81 7.10 10.21
CA ALA A 23 -9.71 7.95 10.66
C ALA A 23 -10.01 9.42 10.34
N PHE A 24 -9.88 10.28 11.34
CA PHE A 24 -10.02 11.73 11.19
C PHE A 24 -8.74 12.38 10.66
N SER A 25 -8.86 13.37 9.79
CA SER A 25 -7.73 14.19 9.31
C SER A 25 -8.05 15.68 9.41
N PRO A 26 -7.46 16.43 10.37
CA PRO A 26 -7.76 17.84 10.61
C PRO A 26 -7.20 18.78 9.54
N SER A 27 -6.20 18.35 8.76
CA SER A 27 -5.59 19.18 7.72
C SER A 27 -6.14 18.89 6.31
N SER A 28 -6.67 17.69 6.08
CA SER A 28 -7.10 17.22 4.75
C SER A 28 -8.51 17.70 4.36
N MET A 29 -8.73 17.90 3.06
CA MET A 29 -10.08 18.07 2.51
C MET A 29 -10.90 16.77 2.61
N ILE A 30 -10.23 15.61 2.56
CA ILE A 30 -10.85 14.32 2.87
C ILE A 30 -10.82 14.18 4.39
N ARG A 31 -11.83 14.80 5.02
CA ARG A 31 -11.91 15.00 6.47
C ARG A 31 -11.85 13.70 7.27
N ALA A 32 -12.39 12.62 6.69
CA ALA A 32 -12.36 11.30 7.28
C ALA A 32 -12.30 10.22 6.20
N ARG A 33 -11.58 9.13 6.48
CA ARG A 33 -11.53 7.93 5.63
C ARG A 33 -12.03 6.72 6.41
N ALA A 34 -13.05 6.05 5.89
CA ALA A 34 -13.69 4.93 6.57
C ALA A 34 -12.76 3.70 6.66
N TRP A 35 -12.62 3.16 7.87
CA TRP A 35 -12.04 1.84 8.11
C TRP A 35 -13.10 0.74 7.95
N SER A 36 -14.29 0.98 8.51
CA SER A 36 -15.38 0.02 8.53
C SER A 36 -16.73 0.70 8.48
N PHE A 37 -17.69 -0.01 7.89
CA PHE A 37 -19.10 0.31 7.87
C PHE A 37 -19.91 -0.62 8.80
N ASP A 38 -19.22 -1.50 9.53
CA ASP A 38 -19.82 -2.37 10.54
C ASP A 38 -19.75 -1.68 11.91
N ALA A 39 -20.92 -1.48 12.54
CA ALA A 39 -21.04 -0.79 13.82
C ALA A 39 -20.36 -1.55 14.96
N ASP A 40 -20.32 -2.89 14.86
CA ASP A 40 -19.76 -3.78 15.88
C ASP A 40 -18.26 -4.03 15.66
N GLU A 41 -17.68 -3.55 14.55
CA GLU A 41 -16.26 -3.73 14.26
C GLU A 41 -15.38 -2.80 15.10
N ARG A 42 -14.50 -3.40 15.90
CA ARG A 42 -13.48 -2.68 16.65
C ARG A 42 -12.25 -2.40 15.77
N ILE A 43 -11.83 -1.13 15.70
CA ILE A 43 -10.62 -0.73 14.98
C ILE A 43 -9.40 -0.80 15.91
N ASP A 44 -8.73 -1.94 15.89
CA ASP A 44 -7.52 -2.21 16.66
C ASP A 44 -6.47 -3.00 15.85
N ALA A 45 -5.40 -3.45 16.49
CA ALA A 45 -4.34 -4.19 15.80
C ALA A 45 -4.84 -5.47 15.10
N ALA A 46 -5.83 -6.15 15.66
CA ALA A 46 -6.41 -7.34 15.04
C ALA A 46 -7.23 -6.99 13.79
N PHE A 47 -7.88 -5.82 13.75
CA PHE A 47 -8.50 -5.30 12.53
C PHE A 47 -7.49 -5.15 11.39
N PHE A 48 -6.36 -4.49 11.65
CA PHE A 48 -5.33 -4.27 10.62
C PHE A 48 -4.66 -5.57 10.18
N ASP A 49 -4.37 -6.50 11.09
CA ASP A 49 -3.87 -7.84 10.75
C ASP A 49 -4.83 -8.56 9.79
N ARG A 50 -6.14 -8.61 10.10
CA ARG A 50 -7.14 -9.23 9.21
C ARG A 50 -7.19 -8.58 7.83
N ARG A 51 -7.18 -7.24 7.77
CA ARG A 51 -7.23 -6.49 6.50
C ARG A 51 -5.99 -6.73 5.65
N VAL A 52 -4.81 -6.67 6.25
CA VAL A 52 -3.53 -6.93 5.57
C VAL A 52 -3.47 -8.37 5.05
N ARG A 53 -3.78 -9.36 5.89
CA ARG A 53 -3.81 -10.78 5.46
C ARG A 53 -4.74 -11.00 4.28
N ARG A 54 -5.97 -10.46 4.35
CA ARG A 54 -6.93 -10.52 3.24
C ARG A 54 -6.37 -9.95 1.95
N ALA A 55 -5.72 -8.78 2.02
CA ALA A 55 -5.13 -8.13 0.85
C ALA A 55 -4.01 -8.98 0.24
N VAL A 56 -3.10 -9.52 1.07
CA VAL A 56 -2.00 -10.41 0.65
C VAL A 56 -2.52 -11.71 0.04
N GLU A 57 -3.46 -12.38 0.71
CA GLU A 57 -4.06 -13.63 0.23
C GLU A 57 -4.77 -13.46 -1.12
N LEU A 58 -5.46 -12.33 -1.32
CA LEU A 58 -6.09 -12.02 -2.60
C LEU A 58 -5.07 -12.01 -3.75
N ARG A 59 -3.88 -11.45 -3.53
CA ARG A 59 -2.83 -11.40 -4.56
C ARG A 59 -2.25 -12.78 -4.85
N GLY A 60 -2.15 -13.65 -3.85
CA GLY A 60 -1.74 -15.05 -4.03
C GLY A 60 -2.64 -15.81 -5.00
N ARG A 61 -3.93 -15.44 -5.11
CA ARG A 61 -4.91 -16.08 -6.00
C ARG A 61 -4.80 -15.63 -7.46
N LEU A 62 -4.02 -14.60 -7.76
CA LEU A 62 -3.93 -14.04 -9.13
C LEU A 62 -3.03 -14.85 -10.06
N GLY A 63 -2.25 -15.82 -9.55
CA GLY A 63 -1.40 -16.69 -10.38
C GLY A 63 -0.37 -15.93 -11.22
N LEU A 64 0.10 -14.78 -10.72
CA LEU A 64 0.98 -13.88 -11.46
C LEU A 64 2.35 -14.54 -11.69
N GLN A 65 2.84 -14.50 -12.93
CA GLN A 65 4.22 -14.87 -13.26
C GLN A 65 5.17 -13.72 -12.94
N SER A 66 5.18 -13.29 -11.67
CA SER A 66 6.05 -12.22 -11.19
C SER A 66 6.32 -12.33 -9.70
N ASN A 67 7.53 -11.97 -9.27
CA ASN A 67 7.85 -11.77 -7.85
C ASN A 67 7.76 -10.28 -7.44
N GLY A 68 7.37 -9.39 -8.36
CA GLY A 68 6.90 -8.05 -8.05
C GLY A 68 5.38 -8.05 -7.95
N VAL A 69 4.75 -7.49 -6.92
CA VAL A 69 3.28 -7.46 -6.81
C VAL A 69 2.80 -6.36 -5.87
N ARG A 70 1.73 -5.66 -6.26
CA ARG A 70 1.02 -4.75 -5.34
C ARG A 70 0.19 -5.56 -4.36
N LEU A 71 0.60 -5.57 -3.10
CA LEU A 71 -0.09 -6.27 -2.01
C LEU A 71 -1.27 -5.48 -1.45
N VAL A 72 -1.12 -4.16 -1.29
CA VAL A 72 -2.17 -3.27 -0.77
C VAL A 72 -2.36 -2.08 -1.70
N HIS A 73 -3.61 -1.79 -2.04
CA HIS A 73 -4.05 -0.76 -2.96
C HIS A 73 -5.09 0.17 -2.30
N GLY A 74 -4.73 0.72 -1.14
CA GLY A 74 -5.48 1.77 -0.47
C GLY A 74 -6.89 1.35 -0.09
N GLU A 75 -7.82 2.23 -0.43
CA GLU A 75 -9.26 2.10 -0.20
C GLU A 75 -9.83 0.81 -0.78
N ALA A 76 -9.32 0.33 -1.92
CA ALA A 76 -9.82 -0.88 -2.58
C ALA A 76 -9.62 -2.15 -1.73
N ASP A 77 -8.63 -2.13 -0.83
CA ASP A 77 -8.36 -3.22 0.11
C ASP A 77 -8.87 -2.93 1.53
N GLY A 78 -9.61 -1.83 1.72
CA GLY A 78 -10.08 -1.39 3.03
C GLY A 78 -8.97 -0.85 3.94
N LEU A 79 -7.87 -0.36 3.36
CA LEU A 79 -6.77 0.29 4.06
C LEU A 79 -6.49 1.68 3.45
N PRO A 80 -7.40 2.67 3.63
CA PRO A 80 -7.30 3.97 2.96
C PRO A 80 -5.97 4.70 3.21
N GLY A 81 -5.35 5.15 2.11
CA GLY A 81 -4.05 5.82 2.16
C GLY A 81 -2.87 4.90 2.46
N LEU A 82 -3.00 3.58 2.33
CA LEU A 82 -1.88 2.64 2.39
C LEU A 82 -1.62 2.02 1.01
N ILE A 83 -0.39 2.16 0.52
CA ILE A 83 0.07 1.42 -0.67
C ILE A 83 1.22 0.52 -0.24
N VAL A 84 1.18 -0.75 -0.64
CA VAL A 84 2.29 -1.68 -0.39
C VAL A 84 2.57 -2.49 -1.63
N ASP A 85 3.80 -2.41 -2.11
CA ASP A 85 4.34 -3.23 -3.18
C ASP A 85 5.38 -4.19 -2.61
N ARG A 86 5.38 -5.43 -3.08
CA ARG A 86 6.42 -6.43 -2.83
C ARG A 86 7.31 -6.53 -4.05
N TYR A 87 8.60 -6.59 -3.82
CA TYR A 87 9.61 -6.84 -4.85
C TYR A 87 10.58 -7.91 -4.35
N GLY A 88 10.38 -9.15 -4.81
CA GLY A 88 11.14 -10.30 -4.32
C GLY A 88 10.90 -10.55 -2.84
N ASP A 89 11.91 -10.26 -2.02
CA ASP A 89 11.93 -10.39 -0.56
C ASP A 89 11.87 -9.04 0.18
N VAL A 90 11.64 -7.92 -0.54
CA VAL A 90 11.47 -6.58 0.03
C VAL A 90 10.01 -6.14 -0.07
N LEU A 91 9.50 -5.53 1.00
CA LEU A 91 8.28 -4.74 0.98
C LEU A 91 8.62 -3.25 0.85
N SER A 92 7.88 -2.52 0.01
CA SER A 92 7.94 -1.06 -0.10
C SER A 92 6.55 -0.50 0.20
N ALA A 93 6.44 0.29 1.26
CA ALA A 93 5.18 0.81 1.77
C ALA A 93 5.12 2.34 1.73
N GLN A 94 3.96 2.89 1.37
CA GLN A 94 3.65 4.31 1.53
C GLN A 94 2.46 4.46 2.47
N PHE A 95 2.66 5.23 3.52
CA PHE A 95 1.60 5.67 4.41
C PHE A 95 1.24 7.09 3.95
N LEU A 96 0.03 7.32 3.48
CA LEU A 96 -0.35 8.55 2.78
C LEU A 96 -1.50 9.31 3.47
N SER A 97 -2.13 8.71 4.47
CA SER A 97 -3.23 9.31 5.24
C SER A 97 -2.87 9.38 6.73
N ALA A 98 -3.46 10.35 7.46
CA ALA A 98 -3.26 10.46 8.91
C ALA A 98 -3.63 9.16 9.66
N GLY A 99 -4.67 8.47 9.19
CA GLY A 99 -5.08 7.17 9.73
C GLY A 99 -4.04 6.06 9.53
N ALA A 100 -3.50 5.93 8.32
CA ALA A 100 -2.46 4.95 8.02
C ALA A 100 -1.18 5.25 8.81
N GLU A 101 -0.82 6.53 8.97
CA GLU A 101 0.30 6.97 9.79
C GLU A 101 0.13 6.58 11.27
N ARG A 102 -1.05 6.77 11.84
CA ARG A 102 -1.32 6.42 13.26
C ARG A 102 -1.11 4.94 13.55
N TRP A 103 -1.45 4.09 12.58
CA TRP A 103 -1.31 2.63 12.68
C TRP A 103 -0.06 2.08 12.00
N ARG A 104 0.89 2.94 11.61
CA ARG A 104 2.08 2.60 10.81
C ARG A 104 2.83 1.39 11.33
N GLU A 105 3.18 1.38 12.62
CA GLU A 105 3.96 0.30 13.24
C GLU A 105 3.19 -1.03 13.25
N VAL A 106 1.92 -0.99 13.61
CA VAL A 106 1.03 -2.16 13.66
C VAL A 106 0.85 -2.76 12.26
N ILE A 107 0.66 -1.92 11.26
CA ILE A 107 0.53 -2.33 9.86
C ILE A 107 1.85 -2.92 9.35
N ALA A 108 2.99 -2.32 9.67
CA ALA A 108 4.30 -2.83 9.27
C ALA A 108 4.54 -4.25 9.82
N ASP A 109 4.23 -4.49 11.09
CA ASP A 109 4.35 -5.81 11.71
C ASP A 109 3.39 -6.82 11.08
N ALA A 110 2.15 -6.43 10.82
CA ALA A 110 1.16 -7.27 10.14
C ALA A 110 1.60 -7.64 8.71
N LEU A 111 2.22 -6.72 7.97
CA LEU A 111 2.73 -6.97 6.63
C LEU A 111 3.88 -7.98 6.63
N CYS A 112 4.84 -7.83 7.54
CA CYS A 112 5.93 -8.77 7.72
C CYS A 112 5.39 -10.17 8.08
N ALA A 113 4.46 -10.24 9.04
CA ALA A 113 3.86 -11.50 9.47
C ALA A 113 3.05 -12.19 8.34
N ALA A 114 2.24 -11.44 7.60
CA ALA A 114 1.39 -11.99 6.54
C ALA A 114 2.19 -12.45 5.31
N THR A 115 3.37 -11.90 5.08
CA THR A 115 4.22 -12.22 3.93
C THR A 115 5.38 -13.16 4.26
N GLY A 116 5.73 -13.30 5.55
CA GLY A 116 6.92 -14.00 6.00
C GLY A 116 8.23 -13.26 5.71
N LEU A 117 8.16 -11.98 5.31
CA LEU A 117 9.32 -11.15 4.99
C LEU A 117 9.72 -10.29 6.19
N SER A 118 11.01 -9.98 6.32
CA SER A 118 11.55 -9.16 7.42
C SER A 118 11.99 -7.77 6.98
N ARG A 119 12.04 -7.50 5.66
CA ARG A 119 12.53 -6.23 5.10
C ARG A 119 11.37 -5.39 4.60
N LEU A 120 11.18 -4.23 5.22
CA LEU A 120 10.17 -3.26 4.82
C LEU A 120 10.79 -1.88 4.74
N TYR A 121 10.84 -1.34 3.53
CA TYR A 121 11.28 0.00 3.22
C TYR A 121 10.05 0.93 3.16
N GLU A 122 10.14 2.09 3.79
CA GLU A 122 9.11 3.13 3.74
C GLU A 122 9.44 4.15 2.65
N ARG A 123 8.45 4.43 1.79
CA ARG A 123 8.46 5.45 0.73
C ARG A 123 7.32 6.44 0.91
N SER A 124 7.25 7.01 2.10
CA SER A 124 6.31 8.06 2.47
C SER A 124 6.90 9.45 2.14
N ASP A 125 7.55 9.58 0.97
CA ASP A 125 8.17 10.80 0.44
C ASP A 125 7.30 11.51 -0.61
N ALA A 126 6.04 11.08 -0.76
CA ALA A 126 5.09 11.72 -1.66
C ALA A 126 4.56 13.03 -1.05
N SER A 127 4.63 14.13 -1.83
CA SER A 127 4.16 15.47 -1.44
C SER A 127 2.70 15.53 -0.99
N VAL A 128 1.87 14.56 -1.42
CA VAL A 128 0.47 14.42 -1.00
C VAL A 128 0.32 14.29 0.53
N ARG A 129 1.35 13.80 1.24
CA ARG A 129 1.37 13.75 2.72
C ARG A 129 1.25 15.13 3.36
N GLY A 130 1.74 16.17 2.69
CA GLY A 130 1.56 17.55 3.13
C GLY A 130 0.08 17.95 3.24
N LEU A 131 -0.80 17.39 2.40
CA LEU A 131 -2.24 17.63 2.47
C LEU A 131 -2.88 17.02 3.72
N GLU A 132 -2.24 16.02 4.32
CA GLU A 132 -2.66 15.38 5.57
C GLU A 132 -1.92 15.97 6.79
N GLY A 133 -1.07 17.00 6.59
CA GLY A 133 -0.24 17.59 7.64
C GLY A 133 0.90 16.70 8.11
N LEU A 134 1.33 15.74 7.28
CA LEU A 134 2.35 14.76 7.61
C LEU A 134 3.70 15.12 6.98
N ALA A 135 4.78 14.92 7.73
CA ALA A 135 6.14 15.04 7.20
C ALA A 135 6.48 13.87 6.25
N GLU A 136 7.36 14.13 5.30
CA GLU A 136 7.95 13.08 4.45
C GLU A 136 8.83 12.14 5.27
N ARG A 137 8.85 10.86 4.89
CA ARG A 137 9.66 9.83 5.53
C ARG A 137 10.12 8.79 4.52
N THR A 138 11.39 8.43 4.58
CA THR A 138 11.99 7.37 3.76
C THR A 138 13.02 6.60 4.57
N GLY A 139 13.16 5.31 4.30
CA GLY A 139 14.17 4.46 4.93
C GLY A 139 13.63 3.08 5.32
N TRP A 140 14.51 2.24 5.87
CA TRP A 140 14.11 0.95 6.41
C TRP A 140 13.24 1.14 7.67
N LEU A 141 11.98 0.71 7.60
CA LEU A 141 11.06 0.67 8.74
C LEU A 141 11.17 -0.66 9.48
N ARG A 142 11.52 -1.75 8.78
CA ARG A 142 11.89 -3.06 9.35
C ARG A 142 13.07 -3.64 8.58
N GLY A 143 13.99 -4.28 9.31
CA GLY A 143 15.20 -4.88 8.74
C GLY A 143 16.17 -3.84 8.18
N ASP A 144 17.06 -4.30 7.31
CA ASP A 144 18.04 -3.51 6.59
C ASP A 144 18.50 -4.25 5.31
N GLY A 145 19.36 -3.61 4.52
CA GLY A 145 20.02 -4.22 3.36
C GLY A 145 20.07 -3.31 2.13
N ASP A 146 20.41 -3.93 0.99
CA ASP A 146 20.47 -3.24 -0.31
C ASP A 146 19.09 -2.79 -0.77
N THR A 147 19.03 -1.57 -1.32
CA THR A 147 17.82 -0.97 -1.89
C THR A 147 17.66 -1.27 -3.38
N ALA A 148 18.74 -1.67 -4.05
CA ALA A 148 18.73 -2.13 -5.43
C ALA A 148 18.43 -3.63 -5.49
N LEU A 149 17.53 -4.03 -6.38
CA LEU A 149 17.09 -5.42 -6.52
C LEU A 149 16.63 -5.72 -7.95
N VAL A 150 16.49 -7.01 -8.24
CA VAL A 150 15.98 -7.51 -9.52
C VAL A 150 14.69 -8.28 -9.27
N ILE A 151 13.65 -7.93 -10.01
CA ILE A 151 12.41 -8.71 -10.06
C ILE A 151 12.32 -9.52 -11.34
N HIS A 152 11.60 -10.62 -11.27
CA HIS A 152 11.17 -11.42 -12.40
C HIS A 152 9.73 -11.06 -12.76
N GLU A 153 9.45 -10.79 -14.02
CA GLU A 153 8.10 -10.51 -14.54
C GLU A 153 7.95 -11.07 -15.96
N SER A 154 7.02 -12.00 -16.17
CA SER A 154 6.70 -12.57 -17.49
C SER A 154 7.92 -13.10 -18.27
N GLY A 155 8.90 -13.69 -17.57
CA GLY A 155 10.15 -14.21 -18.15
C GLY A 155 11.27 -13.18 -18.30
N TRP A 156 11.07 -11.92 -17.89
CA TRP A 156 12.11 -10.89 -17.87
C TRP A 156 12.71 -10.69 -16.49
N GLN A 157 13.94 -10.20 -16.46
CA GLN A 157 14.60 -9.67 -15.27
C GLN A 157 14.63 -8.15 -15.35
N LEU A 158 14.15 -7.48 -14.32
CA LEU A 158 13.99 -6.04 -14.28
C LEU A 158 14.65 -5.50 -13.01
N GLY A 159 15.69 -4.69 -13.18
CA GLY A 159 16.35 -3.99 -12.06
C GLY A 159 15.52 -2.79 -11.60
N LEU A 160 15.44 -2.59 -10.30
CA LEU A 160 14.83 -1.42 -9.67
C LEU A 160 15.54 -1.07 -8.35
N ASP A 161 15.30 0.13 -7.84
CA ASP A 161 15.76 0.56 -6.52
C ASP A 161 14.58 1.07 -5.70
N VAL A 162 14.31 0.47 -4.52
CA VAL A 162 13.18 0.88 -3.67
C VAL A 162 13.36 2.23 -3.02
N ALA A 163 14.60 2.74 -2.88
CA ALA A 163 14.89 4.06 -2.31
C ALA A 163 14.91 5.16 -3.38
N LEU A 164 15.44 4.88 -4.57
CA LEU A 164 15.62 5.88 -5.63
C LEU A 164 14.57 5.81 -6.75
N GLY A 165 13.88 4.68 -6.91
CA GLY A 165 12.89 4.49 -7.96
C GLY A 165 11.64 5.36 -7.77
N HIS A 166 10.93 5.64 -8.86
CA HIS A 166 9.67 6.37 -8.83
C HIS A 166 8.54 5.55 -8.17
N LYS A 167 7.55 6.24 -7.59
CA LYS A 167 6.46 5.66 -6.77
C LYS A 167 7.03 4.95 -5.54
N THR A 168 6.82 3.65 -5.43
CA THR A 168 7.34 2.71 -4.43
C THR A 168 8.66 2.07 -4.87
N GLY A 169 9.12 2.34 -6.09
CA GLY A 169 10.32 1.76 -6.70
C GLY A 169 10.12 1.39 -8.17
N TYR A 170 8.91 0.95 -8.56
CA TYR A 170 8.62 0.50 -9.93
C TYR A 170 7.12 0.55 -10.31
N TYR A 171 6.83 0.67 -11.61
CA TYR A 171 5.47 0.71 -12.17
C TYR A 171 4.89 -0.70 -12.39
N LEU A 172 4.41 -1.33 -11.31
CA LEU A 172 3.77 -2.65 -11.38
C LEU A 172 2.41 -2.64 -12.10
N ASP A 173 1.73 -1.49 -12.11
CA ASP A 173 0.45 -1.28 -12.83
C ASP A 173 0.57 -1.46 -14.35
N GLN A 174 1.77 -1.27 -14.91
CA GLN A 174 2.04 -1.42 -16.33
C GLN A 174 2.40 -2.86 -16.76
N ARG A 175 2.34 -3.86 -15.87
CA ARG A 175 2.70 -5.25 -16.17
C ARG A 175 2.00 -5.82 -17.39
N GLU A 176 0.66 -5.78 -17.40
CA GLU A 176 -0.11 -6.37 -18.48
C GLU A 176 0.09 -5.62 -19.80
N ASN A 177 0.32 -4.30 -19.73
CA ASN A 177 0.62 -3.50 -20.90
C ASN A 177 2.00 -3.86 -21.47
N ARG A 178 3.04 -4.02 -20.63
CA ARG A 178 4.36 -4.51 -21.06
C ARG A 178 4.25 -5.89 -21.71
N ARG A 179 3.50 -6.81 -21.10
CA ARG A 179 3.28 -8.16 -21.64
C ARG A 179 2.59 -8.11 -23.00
N ARG A 180 1.50 -7.36 -23.15
CA ARG A 180 0.75 -7.21 -24.42
C ARG A 180 1.59 -6.55 -25.50
N PHE A 181 2.32 -5.50 -25.14
CA PHE A 181 3.23 -4.83 -26.06
C PHE A 181 4.28 -5.80 -26.64
N ALA A 182 4.92 -6.60 -25.78
CA ALA A 182 5.88 -7.60 -26.24
C ALA A 182 5.25 -8.69 -27.12
N GLN A 183 3.99 -9.07 -26.86
CA GLN A 183 3.25 -10.00 -27.72
C GLN A 183 3.03 -9.40 -29.12
N TRP A 184 2.64 -8.13 -29.22
CA TRP A 184 2.46 -7.46 -30.51
C TRP A 184 3.77 -7.30 -31.28
N VAL A 185 4.85 -6.89 -30.62
CA VAL A 185 6.19 -6.80 -31.26
C VAL A 185 6.57 -8.13 -31.91
N ARG A 186 6.35 -9.26 -31.22
CA ARG A 186 6.61 -10.60 -31.77
C ARG A 186 5.65 -10.96 -32.90
N GLN A 187 4.36 -10.68 -32.73
CA GLN A 187 3.32 -11.01 -33.73
C GLN A 187 3.55 -10.27 -35.05
N PHE A 188 3.94 -8.99 -34.99
CA PHE A 188 4.17 -8.16 -36.18
C PHE A 188 5.62 -8.23 -36.69
N GLY A 189 6.51 -8.97 -36.03
CA GLY A 189 7.91 -9.09 -36.42
C GLY A 189 8.69 -7.76 -36.34
N CYS A 190 8.28 -6.84 -35.46
CA CYS A 190 8.95 -5.55 -35.31
C CYS A 190 10.38 -5.75 -34.80
N GLN A 191 11.36 -5.17 -35.49
CA GLN A 191 12.77 -5.21 -35.07
C GLN A 191 13.17 -3.99 -34.21
N THR A 192 12.44 -2.88 -34.36
CA THR A 192 12.60 -1.65 -33.57
C THR A 192 11.22 -1.06 -33.26
N VAL A 193 11.10 -0.37 -32.12
CA VAL A 193 9.91 0.38 -31.69
C VAL A 193 10.34 1.80 -31.37
#